data_AF-A0A931I9D8-F1
#
_entry.id   AF-A0A931I9D8-F1
#
_cell.length_a   1.000
_cell.length_b   1.000
_cell.length_c   1.000
_cell.angle_alpha   90.00
_cell.angle_beta   90.00
_cell.angle_gamma   90.00
#
_symmetry.space_group_name_H-M   'P 1'
#
loop_
_entity.id
_entity.type
_entity.pdbx_description
1 polymer ?
#
loop_
_entity_poly.entity_id
_entity_poly.type
_entity_poly.pdbx_seq_one_letter_code
_entity_poly.pdbx_strand_id
1 'polypeptide(L)'
;MPKKIGGKIFYTAEETEQLGLRPSAEEIARTEQMFAEWEERKRAAGPAPEGTIPAGFGGRFSDDLAGTEYEGWTRDPGTNQWYDKEGRPVYYDQNRGCYLDESGRQIDSKR
;
A
#
# COMPACT_ATOMS: atom_id res chain seq x y z
N MET A 1 23.73 1.79 27.31
CA MET A 1 24.80 1.94 26.31
C MET A 1 24.33 1.36 24.99
N PRO A 2 24.56 2.05 23.86
CA PRO A 2 24.13 1.60 22.54
C PRO A 2 24.81 0.27 22.16
N LYS A 3 24.06 -0.61 21.49
CA LYS A 3 24.57 -1.92 21.04
C LYS A 3 24.92 -1.87 19.56
N LYS A 4 26.08 -2.44 19.19
CA LYS A 4 26.47 -2.61 17.78
C LYS A 4 26.15 -4.03 17.31
N ILE A 5 25.24 -4.18 16.34
CA ILE A 5 24.85 -5.47 15.76
C ILE A 5 24.93 -5.34 14.25
N GLY A 6 25.67 -6.23 13.58
CA GLY A 6 25.77 -6.22 12.11
C GLY A 6 26.25 -4.89 11.51
N GLY A 7 27.10 -4.14 12.22
CA GLY A 7 27.58 -2.82 11.78
C GLY A 7 26.61 -1.66 12.00
N LYS A 8 25.43 -1.90 12.57
CA LYS A 8 24.45 -0.87 12.95
C LYS A 8 24.47 -0.61 14.45
N ILE A 9 24.12 0.61 14.86
CA ILE A 9 24.04 1.03 16.27
C ILE A 9 22.56 1.08 16.66
N PHE A 10 22.23 0.43 17.76
CA PHE A 10 20.88 0.38 18.33
C PHE A 10 20.87 1.09 19.67
N TYR A 11 20.01 2.09 19.77
CA TYR A 11 19.75 2.84 20.99
C TYR A 11 18.51 2.28 21.69
N THR A 12 18.49 2.34 23.01
CA THR A 12 17.29 2.14 23.81
C THR A 12 16.35 3.35 23.70
N ALA A 13 15.10 3.17 24.12
CA ALA A 13 14.10 4.23 24.16
C ALA A 13 14.61 5.48 24.90
N GLU A 14 15.19 5.32 26.08
CA GLU A 14 15.71 6.41 26.91
C GLU A 14 16.93 7.09 26.26
N GLU A 15 17.82 6.34 25.63
CA GLU A 15 18.96 6.90 24.89
C GLU A 15 18.51 7.73 23.68
N THR A 16 17.46 7.30 22.97
CA THR A 16 16.91 8.09 21.86
C THR A 16 16.27 9.40 22.32
N GLU A 17 15.65 9.41 23.50
CA GLU A 17 15.11 10.64 24.10
C GLU A 17 16.24 11.59 24.51
N GLN A 18 17.27 11.10 25.20
CA GLN A 18 18.42 11.91 25.62
C GLN A 18 19.21 12.50 24.45
N LEU A 19 19.31 11.76 23.35
CA LEU A 19 20.01 12.20 22.14
C LEU A 19 19.12 13.04 21.21
N GLY A 20 17.86 13.29 21.57
CA GLY A 20 16.92 14.03 20.71
C GLY A 20 16.65 13.36 19.37
N LEU A 21 16.77 12.03 19.30
CA LEU A 21 16.57 11.24 18.09
C LEU A 21 15.10 10.84 17.87
N ARG A 22 14.23 11.13 18.84
CA ARG A 22 12.79 10.96 18.67
C ARG A 22 12.22 12.14 17.91
N PRO A 23 11.40 11.88 16.86
CA PRO A 23 10.62 12.93 16.23
C PRO A 23 9.75 13.66 17.27
N SER A 24 9.66 14.97 17.12
CA SER A 24 8.73 15.80 17.87
C SER A 24 7.28 15.47 17.51
N ALA A 25 6.34 15.84 18.38
CA ALA A 25 4.91 15.68 18.11
C ALA A 25 4.47 16.43 16.85
N GLU A 26 5.09 17.58 16.55
CA GLU A 26 4.80 18.37 15.36
C GLU A 26 5.28 17.67 14.07
N GLU A 27 6.47 17.06 14.09
CA GLU A 27 6.98 16.27 12.96
C GLU A 27 6.11 15.05 12.69
N ILE A 28 5.62 14.39 13.75
CA ILE A 28 4.69 13.25 13.62
C ILE A 28 3.38 13.72 12.98
N ALA A 29 2.76 14.78 13.52
CA ALA A 29 1.50 15.31 13.01
C ALA A 29 1.60 15.77 11.54
N ARG A 30 2.69 16.44 11.18
CA ARG A 30 2.96 16.82 9.78
C ARG A 30 3.08 15.59 8.88
N THR A 31 3.78 14.55 9.35
CA THR A 31 3.97 13.32 8.58
C THR A 31 2.66 12.57 8.38
N GLU A 32 1.81 12.52 9.42
CA GLU A 32 0.47 11.93 9.34
C GLU A 32 -0.41 12.64 8.31
N GLN A 33 -0.36 13.98 8.26
CA GLN A 33 -1.07 14.77 7.24
C GLN A 33 -0.58 14.43 5.83
N MET A 34 0.74 14.33 5.62
CA MET A 34 1.30 13.95 4.32
C MET A 34 0.82 12.57 3.87
N PHE A 35 0.75 11.59 4.79
CA PHE A 35 0.24 10.26 4.48
C PHE A 35 -1.27 10.26 4.20
N ALA A 36 -2.06 11.06 4.93
CA ALA A 36 -3.48 11.21 4.68
C ALA A 36 -3.75 11.78 3.28
N GLU A 37 -3.03 12.83 2.87
CA GLU A 37 -3.12 13.39 1.52
C GLU A 37 -2.71 12.38 0.45
N TRP A 38 -1.63 11.63 0.69
CA TRP A 38 -1.18 10.58 -0.23
C TRP A 38 -2.25 9.51 -0.42
N GLU A 39 -2.86 9.02 0.67
CA GLU A 39 -3.92 8.01 0.62
C GLU A 39 -5.19 8.53 -0.06
N GLU A 40 -5.53 9.80 0.12
CA GLU A 40 -6.62 10.44 -0.62
C GLU A 40 -6.32 10.48 -2.13
N ARG A 41 -5.12 10.96 -2.52
CA ARG A 41 -4.69 11.01 -3.92
C ARG A 41 -4.66 9.62 -4.55
N LYS A 42 -4.14 8.61 -3.85
CA LYS A 42 -4.10 7.23 -4.32
C LYS A 42 -5.49 6.65 -4.52
N ARG A 43 -6.43 6.92 -3.60
CA ARG A 43 -7.83 6.47 -3.73
C ARG A 43 -8.56 7.19 -4.86
N ALA A 44 -8.21 8.44 -5.15
CA ALA A 44 -8.79 9.21 -6.24
C ALA A 44 -8.15 8.89 -7.60
N ALA A 45 -6.89 8.43 -7.60
CA ALA A 45 -6.19 8.05 -8.81
C ALA A 45 -6.96 6.95 -9.54
N GLY A 46 -7.27 7.23 -10.80
CA GLY A 46 -7.69 6.19 -11.73
C GLY A 46 -6.52 5.27 -12.05
N PRO A 47 -6.79 4.16 -12.74
CA PRO A 47 -5.73 3.32 -13.23
C PRO A 47 -4.75 4.08 -14.14
N ALA A 48 -3.51 3.62 -14.18
CA ALA A 48 -2.51 4.18 -15.09
C ALA A 48 -2.91 3.92 -16.56
N PRO A 49 -2.62 4.86 -17.49
CA PRO A 49 -2.85 4.61 -18.91
C PRO A 49 -2.05 3.41 -19.43
N GLU A 50 -2.49 2.84 -20.55
CA GLU A 50 -1.78 1.74 -21.21
C GLU A 50 -0.33 2.13 -21.55
N GLY A 51 0.61 1.21 -21.33
CA GLY A 51 2.01 1.39 -21.70
C GLY A 51 2.79 2.41 -20.85
N THR A 52 2.17 3.05 -19.84
CA THR A 52 2.88 3.98 -18.94
C THR A 52 3.57 3.23 -17.80
N ILE A 53 4.43 2.27 -18.13
CA ILE A 53 5.33 1.70 -17.14
C ILE A 53 6.48 2.69 -16.95
N PRO A 54 6.74 3.19 -15.73
CA PRO A 54 7.84 4.11 -15.48
C PRO A 54 9.17 3.51 -15.95
N ALA A 55 10.02 4.30 -16.60
CA ALA A 55 11.32 3.83 -17.09
C ALA A 55 12.14 3.22 -15.93
N GLY A 56 12.54 1.96 -16.07
CA GLY A 56 13.27 1.20 -15.03
C GLY A 56 12.39 0.30 -14.14
N PHE A 57 11.07 0.45 -14.21
CA PHE A 57 10.09 -0.58 -13.85
C PHE A 57 9.67 -1.28 -15.16
N GLY A 58 9.52 -2.60 -15.18
CA GLY A 58 9.28 -3.34 -16.43
C GLY A 58 10.45 -4.25 -16.82
N GLY A 59 10.29 -5.54 -16.55
CA GLY A 59 11.16 -6.62 -17.01
C GLY A 59 10.38 -7.94 -17.00
N ARG A 60 11.05 -9.09 -17.16
CA ARG A 60 10.40 -10.42 -17.22
C ARG A 60 9.43 -10.74 -16.05
N PHE A 61 9.55 -10.03 -14.93
CA PHE A 61 8.75 -10.19 -13.71
C PHE A 61 7.79 -9.01 -13.45
N SER A 62 7.66 -8.09 -14.39
CA SER A 62 6.70 -6.97 -14.34
C SER A 62 5.61 -7.10 -15.41
N ASP A 63 5.61 -8.23 -16.13
CA ASP A 63 4.64 -8.57 -17.17
C ASP A 63 3.21 -8.67 -16.61
N ASP A 64 3.08 -8.91 -15.31
CA ASP A 64 1.84 -8.98 -14.56
C ASP A 64 1.06 -7.65 -14.56
N LEU A 65 1.75 -6.53 -14.84
CA LEU A 65 1.16 -5.20 -15.00
C LEU A 65 1.21 -4.70 -16.46
N ALA A 66 2.04 -5.32 -17.30
CA ALA A 66 2.15 -5.03 -18.73
C ALA A 66 1.06 -5.80 -19.50
N GLY A 67 -0.15 -5.25 -19.51
CA GLY A 67 -1.30 -5.89 -20.18
C GLY A 67 -2.61 -5.77 -19.41
N THR A 68 -2.64 -5.09 -18.26
CA THR A 68 -3.91 -4.68 -17.67
C THR A 68 -4.41 -3.49 -18.50
N GLU A 69 -5.25 -3.78 -19.49
CA GLU A 69 -5.92 -2.76 -20.31
C GLU A 69 -6.93 -2.00 -19.45
N TYR A 70 -6.65 -0.73 -19.14
CA TYR A 70 -7.48 0.12 -18.30
C TYR A 70 -8.44 1.03 -19.08
N GLU A 71 -8.37 1.02 -20.41
CA GLU A 71 -9.27 1.79 -21.26
C GLU A 71 -10.71 1.26 -21.13
N GLY A 72 -11.67 2.18 -20.93
CA GLY A 72 -13.09 1.83 -20.74
C GLY A 72 -13.49 1.47 -19.30
N TRP A 73 -12.58 1.59 -18.34
CA TRP A 73 -12.92 1.33 -16.94
C TRP A 73 -13.75 2.46 -16.33
N THR A 74 -14.71 2.10 -15.47
CA THR A 74 -15.62 3.05 -14.81
C THR A 74 -15.63 2.84 -13.31
N ARG A 75 -15.92 3.88 -12.53
CA ARG A 75 -16.00 3.84 -11.07
C ARG A 75 -17.41 4.18 -10.62
N ASP A 76 -18.00 3.32 -9.80
CA ASP A 76 -19.25 3.63 -9.11
C ASP A 76 -18.98 4.57 -7.92
N PRO A 77 -19.54 5.80 -7.91
CA PRO A 77 -19.33 6.75 -6.82
C PRO A 77 -19.98 6.34 -5.50
N GLY A 78 -21.00 5.48 -5.52
CA GLY A 78 -21.71 5.03 -4.31
C GLY A 78 -20.93 3.96 -3.53
N THR A 79 -20.16 3.13 -4.22
CA THR A 79 -19.44 1.98 -3.64
C THR A 79 -17.92 2.09 -3.76
N ASN A 80 -17.41 3.04 -4.55
CA ASN A 80 -16.01 3.13 -4.97
C ASN A 80 -15.48 1.87 -5.68
N GLN A 81 -16.37 1.02 -6.20
CA GLN A 81 -16.03 -0.15 -6.99
C GLN A 81 -15.62 0.25 -8.41
N TRP A 82 -14.52 -0.31 -8.90
CA TRP A 82 -14.09 -0.17 -10.29
C TRP A 82 -14.65 -1.31 -11.15
N TYR A 83 -15.00 -0.99 -12.39
CA TYR A 83 -15.48 -1.93 -13.40
C TYR A 83 -14.63 -1.81 -14.66
N ASP A 84 -14.37 -2.94 -15.32
CA ASP A 84 -13.68 -2.95 -16.60
C ASP A 84 -14.60 -2.52 -17.76
N LYS A 85 -14.05 -2.48 -18.98
CA LYS A 85 -14.78 -2.08 -20.19
C LYS A 85 -15.96 -3.00 -20.53
N GLU A 86 -15.97 -4.24 -20.04
CA GLU A 86 -17.08 -5.19 -20.16
C GLU A 86 -18.08 -5.09 -19.00
N GLY A 87 -17.88 -4.16 -18.06
CA GLY A 87 -18.75 -3.98 -16.90
C GLY A 87 -18.55 -5.01 -15.80
N ARG A 88 -17.44 -5.75 -15.80
CA ARG A 88 -17.10 -6.70 -14.73
C ARG A 88 -16.38 -5.98 -13.60
N PRO A 89 -16.66 -6.31 -12.32
CA PRO A 89 -15.98 -5.66 -11.20
C PRO A 89 -14.49 -6.01 -11.20
N VAL A 90 -13.65 -4.99 -11.20
CA VAL A 90 -12.21 -5.14 -11.01
C VAL A 90 -11.96 -5.23 -9.51
N TYR A 91 -11.56 -6.41 -9.07
CA TYR A 91 -11.24 -6.81 -7.69
C TYR A 91 -11.13 -5.69 -6.63
N TYR A 92 -12.18 -5.57 -5.80
CA TYR A 92 -12.07 -5.53 -4.34
C TYR A 92 -12.38 -6.94 -3.83
N ASP A 93 -11.48 -7.90 -4.04
CA ASP A 93 -11.51 -9.10 -3.22
C ASP A 93 -10.56 -8.86 -2.05
N GLN A 94 -11.13 -8.62 -0.87
CA GLN A 94 -10.40 -8.63 0.40
C GLN A 94 -9.79 -10.00 0.74
N ASN A 95 -9.84 -10.98 -0.16
CA ASN A 95 -9.56 -12.38 0.15
C ASN A 95 -8.57 -13.11 -0.77
N ARG A 96 -7.67 -12.42 -1.48
CA ARG A 96 -6.53 -13.09 -2.15
C ARG A 96 -5.35 -13.42 -1.22
N GLY A 97 -5.63 -13.88 0.01
CA GLY A 97 -4.59 -14.39 0.91
C GLY A 97 -4.99 -14.68 2.35
N CYS A 98 -6.25 -14.45 2.72
CA CYS A 98 -6.68 -14.48 4.12
C CYS A 98 -7.92 -15.35 4.21
N TYR A 99 -7.79 -16.64 4.54
CA TYR A 99 -8.99 -17.43 4.80
C TYR A 99 -9.56 -16.96 6.15
N LEU A 100 -10.89 -16.87 6.29
CA LEU A 100 -11.51 -16.54 7.58
C LEU A 100 -12.14 -17.82 8.14
N ASP A 101 -11.99 -18.07 9.44
CA ASP A 101 -12.73 -19.13 10.12
C ASP A 101 -14.21 -18.71 10.38
N GLU A 102 -15.03 -19.64 10.88
CA GLU A 102 -16.45 -19.40 11.19
C GLU A 102 -16.68 -18.31 12.25
N SER A 103 -15.62 -17.90 12.97
CA SER A 103 -15.64 -16.82 13.95
C SER A 103 -15.15 -15.47 13.39
N GLY A 104 -14.77 -15.44 12.10
CA GLY A 104 -14.29 -14.24 11.43
C GLY A 104 -12.81 -13.92 11.67
N ARG A 105 -11.99 -14.87 12.14
CA ARG A 105 -10.54 -14.68 12.29
C ARG A 105 -9.77 -15.12 11.05
N GLN A 106 -8.74 -14.36 10.70
CA GLN A 106 -7.81 -14.66 9.62
C GLN A 106 -6.95 -15.90 9.91
N ILE A 107 -6.90 -16.82 8.93
CA ILE A 107 -6.18 -18.09 8.92
C ILE A 107 -5.42 -18.26 7.59
N ASP A 108 -4.27 -18.92 7.65
CA ASP A 108 -3.27 -18.98 6.57
C ASP A 108 -3.56 -20.04 5.48
N SER A 109 -4.60 -20.88 5.60
CA SER A 109 -4.98 -21.86 4.56
C SER A 109 -6.42 -22.37 4.70
N LYS A 110 -7.08 -22.75 3.59
CA LYS A 110 -8.33 -23.53 3.60
C LYS A 110 -8.03 -24.91 4.19
N ARG A 111 -8.64 -25.25 5.32
CA ARG A 111 -8.86 -26.65 5.68
C ARG A 111 -10.12 -27.15 5.01
#